data_AF-A0A086N502-F1
#
_entry.id   AF-A0A086N502-F1
#
_cell.length_a   1.000
_cell.length_b   1.000
_cell.length_c   1.000
_cell.angle_alpha   90.00
_cell.angle_beta   90.00
_cell.angle_gamma   90.00
#
_symmetry.space_group_name_H-M   'P 1'
#
loop_
_entity.id
_entity.type
_entity.pdbx_description
1 polymer ?
#
loop_
_entity_poly.entity_id
_entity_poly.type
_entity_poly.pdbx_seq_one_letter_code
_entity_poly.pdbx_strand_id
1 'polypeptide(L)'
;MESFSLILAIVVVTALAFDFTNGFHDTANAMATTISTGALKPKVAVAMSAVLNLVGAFLSVEVANTISKGLVDETGIRPEVIFAALVGAILWNLLTWLVGLPSSSSHALMGGLIGAAIASAGVGAVHGDVLVTKVLLPAIAAPLVAGIAAMLGARLTYRLGRKADGEAAAKGYRTGQIASAGLVSLAHGTNDAQKTMGIITLALVAGGSLAPDSDPPMWVILSAGIAIALGTYLGGWRIIRTMGKGLTDLQPQQGFAAQTSAATVILASSHLGFSLSTTHSVSGAVMGAGLGRKGGVVRWSTATRMFVAWGLTLPAAALVAAIAEWVCGLGDWGTALVAVFLVASSAAIWKLSRREVVDHTNVIDADEPEQSGVVTQAMAAVTPPPAGVTEEPAAAVAASASESKAPSATTTV
;
A
#
# COMPACT_ATOMS: atom_id res chain seq x y z
N MET A 1 0.35 -2.16 40.29
CA MET A 1 0.50 -2.85 38.99
C MET A 1 -0.86 -3.41 38.67
N GLU A 2 -1.58 -2.75 37.79
CA GLU A 2 -2.94 -3.19 37.42
C GLU A 2 -2.87 -4.34 36.43
N SER A 3 -3.91 -5.17 36.40
CA SER A 3 -3.92 -6.39 35.60
C SER A 3 -4.11 -6.07 34.12
N PHE A 4 -3.01 -6.05 33.37
CA PHE A 4 -3.01 -5.95 31.91
C PHE A 4 -3.91 -7.05 31.32
N SER A 5 -5.06 -6.67 30.74
CA SER A 5 -6.11 -7.62 30.40
C SER A 5 -5.74 -8.48 29.20
N LEU A 6 -6.30 -9.70 29.12
CA LEU A 6 -6.03 -10.61 28.02
C LEU A 6 -6.44 -10.02 26.66
N ILE A 7 -7.56 -9.30 26.60
CA ILE A 7 -7.99 -8.60 25.39
C ILE A 7 -7.04 -7.46 25.02
N LEU A 8 -6.51 -6.70 25.98
CA LEU A 8 -5.55 -5.63 25.71
C LEU A 8 -4.24 -6.21 25.12
N ALA A 9 -3.78 -7.35 25.62
CA ALA A 9 -2.66 -8.08 25.02
C ALA A 9 -2.95 -8.52 23.57
N ILE A 10 -4.16 -9.04 23.31
CA ILE A 10 -4.61 -9.43 21.96
C ILE A 10 -4.67 -8.20 21.03
N VAL A 11 -5.19 -7.06 21.48
CA VAL A 11 -5.23 -5.80 20.71
C VAL A 11 -3.83 -5.34 20.36
N VAL A 12 -2.90 -5.30 21.32
CA VAL A 12 -1.50 -4.86 21.07
C VAL A 12 -0.81 -5.80 20.07
N VAL A 13 -0.93 -7.12 20.22
CA VAL A 13 -0.37 -8.08 19.25
C VAL A 13 -1.00 -7.92 17.87
N THR A 14 -2.31 -7.66 17.80
CA THR A 14 -3.04 -7.46 16.54
C THR A 14 -2.65 -6.13 15.87
N ALA A 15 -2.41 -5.06 16.64
CA ALA A 15 -1.95 -3.78 16.13
C ALA A 15 -0.52 -3.89 15.57
N LEU A 16 0.39 -4.59 16.26
CA LEU A 16 1.73 -4.88 15.74
C LEU A 16 1.70 -5.79 14.50
N ALA A 17 0.75 -6.73 14.43
CA ALA A 17 0.51 -7.52 13.22
C ALA A 17 0.01 -6.65 12.06
N PHE A 18 -0.91 -5.70 12.31
CA PHE A 18 -1.33 -4.71 11.32
C PHE A 18 -0.14 -3.88 10.81
N ASP A 19 0.70 -3.34 11.69
CA ASP A 19 1.84 -2.51 11.32
C ASP A 19 2.89 -3.26 10.50
N PHE A 20 3.09 -4.54 10.84
CA PHE A 20 3.88 -5.47 10.04
C PHE A 20 3.27 -5.72 8.65
N THR A 21 1.95 -5.86 8.53
CA THR A 21 1.30 -5.94 7.20
C THR A 21 1.43 -4.63 6.42
N ASN A 22 1.25 -3.49 7.07
CA ASN A 22 1.42 -2.17 6.48
C ASN A 22 2.85 -1.98 5.94
N GLY A 23 3.85 -2.29 6.76
CA GLY A 23 5.26 -2.21 6.40
C GLY A 23 5.61 -2.99 5.13
N PHE A 24 5.15 -4.24 4.99
CA PHE A 24 5.39 -4.98 3.75
C PHE A 24 4.56 -4.42 2.58
N HIS A 25 3.29 -4.07 2.82
CA HIS A 25 2.36 -3.60 1.78
C HIS A 25 2.89 -2.31 1.12
N ASP A 26 3.20 -1.30 1.94
CA ASP A 26 3.60 0.03 1.49
C ASP A 26 5.11 0.14 1.20
N THR A 27 5.88 -0.96 1.33
CA THR A 27 7.25 -1.06 0.77
C THR A 27 7.30 -0.67 -0.71
N ALA A 28 6.22 -0.97 -1.46
CA ALA A 28 6.10 -0.61 -2.87
C ALA A 28 6.16 0.91 -3.09
N ASN A 29 5.62 1.71 -2.18
CA ASN A 29 5.60 3.17 -2.29
C ASN A 29 7.01 3.76 -2.20
N ALA A 30 7.85 3.27 -1.29
CA ALA A 30 9.23 3.73 -1.18
C ALA A 30 10.13 3.18 -2.30
N MET A 31 10.00 1.89 -2.62
CA MET A 31 11.05 1.14 -3.34
C MET A 31 10.72 0.67 -4.76
N ALA A 32 9.46 0.59 -5.19
CA ALA A 32 9.14 0.05 -6.52
C ALA A 32 9.82 0.87 -7.64
N THR A 33 9.74 2.20 -7.57
CA THR A 33 10.40 3.12 -8.51
C THR A 33 11.92 3.01 -8.49
N THR A 34 12.52 2.69 -7.34
CA THR A 34 13.99 2.57 -7.16
C THR A 34 14.51 1.23 -7.67
N ILE A 35 13.66 0.21 -7.68
CA ILE A 35 13.92 -1.12 -8.22
C ILE A 35 13.74 -1.10 -9.75
N SER A 36 12.64 -0.54 -10.26
CA SER A 36 12.35 -0.55 -11.70
C SER A 36 13.28 0.33 -12.54
N THR A 37 13.83 1.41 -11.97
CA THR A 37 14.90 2.20 -12.63
C THR A 37 16.29 1.56 -12.54
N GLY A 38 16.45 0.42 -11.86
CA GLY A 38 17.76 -0.18 -11.59
C GLY A 38 18.65 0.64 -10.63
N ALA A 39 18.08 1.59 -9.88
CA ALA A 39 18.83 2.41 -8.92
C ALA A 39 19.30 1.60 -7.69
N LEU A 40 18.54 0.60 -7.24
CA LEU A 40 18.97 -0.39 -6.24
C LEU A 40 18.56 -1.81 -6.64
N LYS A 41 19.34 -2.81 -6.19
CA LYS A 41 18.92 -4.22 -6.25
C LYS A 41 17.77 -4.46 -5.25
N PRO A 42 16.75 -5.28 -5.57
CA PRO A 42 15.58 -5.52 -4.72
C PRO A 42 15.85 -5.70 -3.21
N LYS A 43 16.76 -6.59 -2.82
CA LYS A 43 17.09 -6.84 -1.40
C LYS A 43 17.80 -5.68 -0.70
N VAL A 44 18.56 -4.87 -1.43
CA VAL A 44 19.23 -3.67 -0.89
C VAL A 44 18.22 -2.54 -0.69
N ALA A 45 17.28 -2.39 -1.62
CA ALA A 45 16.20 -1.41 -1.55
C ALA A 45 15.33 -1.62 -0.30
N VAL A 46 14.83 -2.84 -0.07
CA VAL A 46 13.99 -3.13 1.10
C VAL A 46 14.75 -3.08 2.43
N ALA A 47 16.04 -3.44 2.45
CA ALA A 47 16.89 -3.30 3.63
C ALA A 47 17.11 -1.83 4.02
N MET A 48 17.44 -0.97 3.04
CA MET A 48 17.53 0.48 3.26
C MET A 48 16.20 1.07 3.75
N SER A 49 15.08 0.64 3.13
CA SER A 49 13.75 1.10 3.53
C SER A 49 13.36 0.67 4.94
N ALA A 50 13.71 -0.55 5.35
CA ALA A 50 13.41 -1.06 6.69
C ALA A 50 14.13 -0.25 7.79
N VAL A 51 15.43 0.02 7.60
CA VAL A 51 16.22 0.83 8.55
C VAL A 51 15.67 2.26 8.64
N LEU A 52 15.30 2.87 7.50
CA LEU A 52 14.77 4.23 7.49
C LEU A 52 13.32 4.32 8.00
N ASN A 53 12.50 3.28 7.82
CA ASN A 53 11.19 3.16 8.48
C ASN A 53 11.35 3.08 10.01
N LEU A 54 12.29 2.26 10.51
CA LEU A 54 12.60 2.17 11.95
C LEU A 54 13.06 3.52 12.51
N VAL A 55 13.95 4.24 11.83
CA VAL A 55 14.41 5.58 12.27
C VAL A 55 13.27 6.59 12.23
N GLY A 56 12.46 6.60 11.16
CA GLY A 56 11.32 7.51 10.99
C GLY A 56 10.29 7.40 12.12
N ALA A 57 10.07 6.20 12.65
CA ALA A 57 9.17 5.93 13.77
C ALA A 57 9.52 6.74 15.05
N PHE A 58 10.77 7.15 15.25
CA PHE A 58 11.20 7.94 16.42
C PHE A 58 11.20 9.46 16.20
N LEU A 59 10.79 9.97 15.03
CA LEU A 59 10.92 11.39 14.69
C LEU A 59 9.73 12.28 15.09
N SER A 60 8.57 11.70 15.42
CA SER A 60 7.35 12.45 15.77
C SER A 60 6.28 11.53 16.41
N VAL A 61 5.36 12.12 17.18
CA VAL A 61 4.16 11.47 17.75
C VAL A 61 2.84 12.20 17.41
N GLU A 62 2.87 13.21 16.53
CA GLU A 62 1.71 14.06 16.19
C GLU A 62 0.56 13.32 15.48
N VAL A 63 0.89 12.38 14.58
CA VAL A 63 -0.09 11.54 13.89
C VAL A 63 -0.64 10.49 14.86
N ALA A 64 0.19 9.96 15.77
CA ALA A 64 -0.26 9.05 16.81
C ALA A 64 -1.30 9.72 17.73
N ASN A 65 -0.98 10.92 18.22
CA ASN A 65 -1.89 11.74 19.02
C ASN A 65 -3.17 12.13 18.27
N THR A 66 -3.10 12.37 16.96
CA THR A 66 -4.30 12.66 16.14
C THR A 66 -5.19 11.42 15.96
N ILE A 67 -4.63 10.20 15.98
CA ILE A 67 -5.42 8.97 15.96
C ILE A 67 -6.04 8.66 17.32
N SER A 68 -5.28 8.73 18.42
CA SER A 68 -5.82 8.38 19.74
C SER A 68 -6.84 9.38 20.24
N LYS A 69 -6.53 10.68 20.21
CA LYS A 69 -7.29 11.74 20.92
C LYS A 69 -8.37 12.41 20.05
N GLY A 70 -8.54 12.00 18.79
CA GLY A 70 -9.18 12.85 17.77
C GLY A 70 -10.35 12.26 16.97
N LEU A 71 -10.33 10.98 16.58
CA LEU A 71 -11.23 10.49 15.52
C LEU A 71 -12.54 9.86 16.02
N VAL A 72 -12.53 9.29 17.22
CA VAL A 72 -13.67 8.60 17.85
C VAL A 72 -13.63 8.92 19.34
N ASP A 73 -14.78 9.09 19.97
CA ASP A 73 -14.90 9.44 21.39
C ASP A 73 -14.27 8.35 22.29
N GLU A 74 -13.24 8.69 23.08
CA GLU A 74 -12.59 7.75 24.00
C GLU A 74 -13.58 7.17 25.04
N THR A 75 -14.68 7.87 25.34
CA THR A 75 -15.64 7.49 26.38
C THR A 75 -16.65 6.43 25.90
N GLY A 76 -16.24 5.16 26.04
CA GLY A 76 -17.11 4.00 25.81
C GLY A 76 -16.62 3.02 24.74
N ILE A 77 -15.54 3.36 24.02
CA ILE A 77 -14.78 2.39 23.23
C ILE A 77 -14.19 1.36 24.19
N ARG A 78 -14.47 0.08 23.94
CA ARG A 78 -13.85 -1.04 24.65
C ARG A 78 -12.71 -1.62 23.79
N PRO A 79 -11.70 -2.29 24.37
CA PRO A 79 -10.63 -2.94 23.61
C PRO A 79 -11.13 -3.88 22.49
N GLU A 80 -12.28 -4.54 22.65
CA GLU A 80 -12.88 -5.41 21.62
C GLU A 80 -13.24 -4.65 20.32
N VAL A 81 -13.67 -3.40 20.45
CA VAL A 81 -14.03 -2.52 19.31
C VAL A 81 -12.77 -2.19 18.50
N ILE A 82 -11.65 -1.94 19.18
CA ILE A 82 -10.35 -1.66 18.57
C ILE A 82 -9.78 -2.95 17.92
N PHE A 83 -10.00 -4.10 18.55
CA PHE A 83 -9.68 -5.40 17.95
C PHE A 83 -10.47 -5.64 16.65
N ALA A 84 -11.79 -5.42 16.66
CA ALA A 84 -12.64 -5.53 15.48
C ALA A 84 -12.23 -4.57 14.34
N ALA A 85 -11.88 -3.34 14.68
CA ALA A 85 -11.32 -2.36 13.74
C ALA A 85 -10.04 -2.87 13.04
N LEU A 86 -9.10 -3.40 13.82
CA LEU A 86 -7.85 -3.97 13.31
C LEU A 86 -8.08 -5.22 12.45
N VAL A 87 -9.05 -6.08 12.80
CA VAL A 87 -9.42 -7.26 12.00
C VAL A 87 -9.88 -6.83 10.60
N GLY A 88 -10.74 -5.81 10.49
CA GLY A 88 -11.17 -5.26 9.20
C GLY A 88 -10.01 -4.69 8.38
N ALA A 89 -9.12 -3.93 9.03
CA ALA A 89 -7.95 -3.33 8.38
C ALA A 89 -6.93 -4.36 7.88
N ILE A 90 -6.60 -5.36 8.69
CA ILE A 90 -5.65 -6.44 8.34
C ILE A 90 -6.20 -7.28 7.19
N LEU A 91 -7.45 -7.75 7.28
CA LEU A 91 -8.03 -8.63 6.26
C LEU A 91 -8.15 -7.92 4.91
N TRP A 92 -8.44 -6.61 4.89
CA TRP A 92 -8.40 -5.82 3.67
C TRP A 92 -6.98 -5.71 3.09
N ASN A 93 -5.99 -5.31 3.89
CA ASN A 93 -4.58 -5.20 3.47
C ASN A 93 -4.00 -6.53 2.95
N LEU A 94 -4.37 -7.65 3.56
CA LEU A 94 -3.96 -8.99 3.11
C LEU A 94 -4.64 -9.38 1.80
N LEU A 95 -5.91 -9.03 1.61
CA LEU A 95 -6.66 -9.29 0.39
C LEU A 95 -6.11 -8.49 -0.80
N THR A 96 -5.87 -7.18 -0.63
CA THR A 96 -5.36 -6.31 -1.69
C THR A 96 -3.92 -6.66 -2.08
N TRP A 97 -3.08 -7.03 -1.10
CA TRP A 97 -1.75 -7.58 -1.37
C TRP A 97 -1.80 -8.89 -2.19
N LEU A 98 -2.72 -9.81 -1.86
CA LEU A 98 -2.86 -11.08 -2.59
C LEU A 98 -3.15 -10.83 -4.08
N VAL A 99 -4.02 -9.86 -4.40
CA VAL A 99 -4.31 -9.46 -5.80
C VAL A 99 -3.34 -8.41 -6.36
N GLY A 100 -2.30 -8.02 -5.61
CA GLY A 100 -1.28 -7.06 -6.05
C GLY A 100 -1.74 -5.62 -6.24
N LEU A 101 -2.90 -5.24 -5.67
CA LEU A 101 -3.46 -3.89 -5.79
C LEU A 101 -2.90 -2.97 -4.68
N PRO A 102 -2.30 -1.80 -5.02
CA PRO A 102 -1.83 -0.84 -4.04
C PRO A 102 -3.00 -0.05 -3.41
N SER A 103 -3.56 -0.58 -2.32
CA SER A 103 -4.51 0.13 -1.44
C SER A 103 -3.80 1.03 -0.42
N SER A 104 -4.57 1.71 0.42
CA SER A 104 -4.05 2.52 1.52
C SER A 104 -4.34 1.86 2.87
N SER A 105 -3.30 1.37 3.55
CA SER A 105 -3.40 0.87 4.92
C SER A 105 -4.01 1.90 5.87
N SER A 106 -3.72 3.19 5.65
CA SER A 106 -4.30 4.30 6.40
C SER A 106 -5.83 4.31 6.30
N HIS A 107 -6.38 4.15 5.09
CA HIS A 107 -7.83 4.11 4.87
C HIS A 107 -8.46 2.79 5.31
N ALA A 108 -7.72 1.69 5.26
CA ALA A 108 -8.17 0.41 5.81
C ALA A 108 -8.32 0.50 7.34
N LEU A 109 -7.36 1.14 8.02
CA LEU A 109 -7.40 1.39 9.46
C LEU A 109 -8.54 2.35 9.86
N MET A 110 -8.65 3.51 9.20
CA MET A 110 -9.73 4.45 9.48
C MET A 110 -11.10 3.84 9.17
N GLY A 111 -11.24 3.14 8.05
CA GLY A 111 -12.45 2.41 7.70
C GLY A 111 -12.83 1.41 8.79
N GLY A 112 -11.89 0.56 9.21
CA GLY A 112 -12.09 -0.39 10.29
C GLY A 112 -12.54 0.28 11.60
N LEU A 113 -11.88 1.36 12.02
CA LEU A 113 -12.20 2.06 13.25
C LEU A 113 -13.60 2.73 13.20
N ILE A 114 -13.94 3.37 12.08
CA ILE A 114 -15.27 3.94 11.82
C ILE A 114 -16.33 2.84 11.84
N GLY A 115 -16.08 1.71 11.18
CA GLY A 115 -17.02 0.58 11.10
C GLY A 115 -17.32 -0.05 12.47
N ALA A 116 -16.28 -0.33 13.25
CA ALA A 116 -16.44 -0.87 14.60
C ALA A 116 -17.09 0.15 15.57
N ALA A 117 -16.71 1.43 15.52
CA ALA A 117 -17.32 2.48 16.33
C ALA A 117 -18.83 2.64 16.04
N ILE A 118 -19.21 2.67 14.77
CA ILE A 118 -20.63 2.75 14.36
C ILE A 118 -21.39 1.49 14.77
N ALA A 119 -20.77 0.31 14.73
CA ALA A 119 -21.39 -0.93 15.19
C ALA A 119 -21.57 -1.00 16.73
N SER A 120 -20.59 -0.51 17.51
CA SER A 120 -20.66 -0.55 18.98
C SER A 120 -21.48 0.57 19.60
N ALA A 121 -21.50 1.77 19.00
CA ALA A 121 -22.03 2.99 19.63
C ALA A 121 -22.85 3.89 18.67
N GLY A 122 -23.05 3.46 17.43
CA GLY A 122 -23.84 4.21 16.44
C GLY A 122 -23.07 5.37 15.79
N VAL A 123 -23.76 6.06 14.86
CA VAL A 123 -23.15 7.12 14.03
C VAL A 123 -22.60 8.29 14.84
N GLY A 124 -23.14 8.55 16.04
CA GLY A 124 -22.70 9.64 16.91
C GLY A 124 -21.32 9.47 17.53
N ALA A 125 -20.75 8.25 17.53
CA ALA A 125 -19.43 7.99 18.14
C ALA A 125 -18.24 8.49 17.29
N VAL A 126 -18.46 8.79 16.01
CA VAL A 126 -17.41 9.21 15.07
C VAL A 126 -17.46 10.72 14.86
N HIS A 127 -16.33 11.40 15.10
CA HIS A 127 -16.22 12.84 14.89
C HIS A 127 -16.16 13.15 13.39
N GLY A 128 -17.33 13.36 12.78
CA GLY A 128 -17.50 13.49 11.32
C GLY A 128 -16.76 14.68 10.71
N ASP A 129 -16.57 15.77 11.47
CA ASP A 129 -15.75 16.92 11.11
C ASP A 129 -14.26 16.57 11.07
N VAL A 130 -13.76 15.80 12.05
CA VAL A 130 -12.38 15.29 12.07
C VAL A 130 -12.15 14.30 10.94
N LEU A 131 -13.10 13.38 10.70
CA LEU A 131 -13.09 12.46 9.57
C LEU A 131 -12.96 13.21 8.23
N VAL A 132 -13.79 14.23 8.00
CA VAL A 132 -13.74 15.03 6.76
C VAL A 132 -12.42 15.82 6.66
N THR A 133 -12.02 16.53 7.71
CA THR A 133 -10.91 17.50 7.65
C THR A 133 -9.52 16.89 7.80
N LYS A 134 -9.35 15.83 8.61
CA LYS A 134 -8.06 15.18 8.90
C LYS A 134 -7.80 13.90 8.09
N VAL A 135 -8.85 13.30 7.49
CA VAL A 135 -8.73 12.06 6.70
C VAL A 135 -9.18 12.27 5.24
N LEU A 136 -10.47 12.52 4.99
CA LEU A 136 -11.03 12.48 3.64
C LEU A 136 -10.54 13.61 2.72
N LEU A 137 -10.44 14.85 3.22
CA LEU A 137 -9.90 15.96 2.45
C LEU A 137 -8.39 15.76 2.14
N PRO A 138 -7.52 15.41 3.12
CA PRO A 138 -6.15 14.99 2.83
C PRO A 138 -6.05 13.83 1.84
N ALA A 139 -6.95 12.83 1.90
CA ALA A 139 -6.92 11.66 1.00
C ALA A 139 -7.03 12.02 -0.49
N ILE A 140 -7.76 13.10 -0.80
CA ILE A 140 -7.98 13.62 -2.16
C ILE A 140 -6.92 14.69 -2.51
N ALA A 141 -6.60 15.58 -1.56
CA ALA A 141 -5.63 16.65 -1.78
C ALA A 141 -4.20 16.12 -1.95
N ALA A 142 -3.79 15.13 -1.17
CA ALA A 142 -2.45 14.54 -1.16
C ALA A 142 -1.95 14.05 -2.54
N PRO A 143 -2.66 13.17 -3.28
CA PRO A 143 -2.22 12.72 -4.60
C PRO A 143 -2.15 13.87 -5.62
N LEU A 144 -3.04 14.86 -5.51
CA LEU A 144 -3.08 16.02 -6.42
C LEU A 144 -1.90 16.97 -6.16
N VAL A 145 -1.66 17.35 -4.91
CA VAL A 145 -0.53 18.22 -4.53
C VAL A 145 0.81 17.54 -4.83
N ALA A 146 0.97 16.27 -4.44
CA ALA A 146 2.18 15.51 -4.72
C ALA A 146 2.40 15.30 -6.23
N GLY A 147 1.34 15.06 -7.00
CA GLY A 147 1.38 14.93 -8.46
C GLY A 147 1.73 16.23 -9.18
N ILE A 148 1.14 17.36 -8.79
CA ILE A 148 1.45 18.68 -9.36
C ILE A 148 2.90 19.06 -9.02
N ALA A 149 3.33 18.89 -7.77
CA ALA A 149 4.71 19.14 -7.35
C ALA A 149 5.71 18.27 -8.14
N ALA A 150 5.43 16.97 -8.28
CA ALA A 150 6.28 16.05 -9.04
C ALA A 150 6.33 16.36 -10.55
N MET A 151 5.20 16.77 -11.14
CA MET A 151 5.13 17.20 -12.54
C MET A 151 5.96 18.46 -12.79
N LEU A 152 5.88 19.45 -11.88
CA LEU A 152 6.68 20.67 -11.94
C LEU A 152 8.16 20.39 -11.68
N GLY A 153 8.48 19.55 -10.69
CA GLY A 153 9.83 19.10 -10.38
C GLY A 153 10.49 18.36 -11.55
N ALA A 154 9.79 17.43 -12.19
CA ALA A 154 10.27 16.73 -13.38
C ALA A 154 10.47 17.70 -14.57
N ARG A 155 9.54 18.65 -14.79
CA ARG A 155 9.71 19.70 -15.81
C ARG A 155 10.92 20.60 -15.52
N LEU A 156 11.18 20.92 -14.25
CA LEU A 156 12.31 21.73 -13.84
C LEU A 156 13.64 20.98 -14.02
N THR A 157 13.75 19.73 -13.55
CA THR A 157 14.98 18.95 -13.75
C THR A 157 15.26 18.73 -15.23
N TYR A 158 14.26 18.44 -16.07
CA TYR A 158 14.47 18.31 -17.53
C TYR A 158 14.83 19.63 -18.21
N ARG A 159 14.41 20.79 -17.68
CA ARG A 159 14.83 22.11 -18.19
C ARG A 159 16.27 22.44 -17.83
N LEU A 160 16.67 22.19 -16.58
CA LEU A 160 18.04 22.44 -16.09
C LEU A 160 19.04 21.43 -16.67
N GLY A 161 18.64 20.16 -16.79
CA GLY A 161 19.44 19.07 -17.35
C GLY A 161 19.72 19.13 -18.85
N ARG A 162 19.19 20.13 -19.59
CA ARG A 162 19.38 20.31 -21.06
C ARG A 162 20.83 20.48 -21.53
N LYS A 163 21.81 20.53 -20.62
CA LYS A 163 23.25 20.59 -20.90
C LYS A 163 24.04 19.54 -20.10
N ALA A 164 23.37 18.63 -19.40
CA ALA A 164 23.95 17.68 -18.46
C ALA A 164 23.84 16.26 -19.04
N ASP A 165 24.60 16.00 -20.10
CA ASP A 165 24.67 14.71 -20.77
C ASP A 165 25.85 13.87 -20.26
N GLY A 166 25.79 12.55 -20.50
CA GLY A 166 26.85 11.60 -20.17
C GLY A 166 26.74 10.95 -18.78
N GLU A 167 27.68 10.04 -18.50
CA GLU A 167 27.62 9.12 -17.33
C GLU A 167 27.56 9.85 -15.99
N ALA A 168 28.23 10.99 -15.86
CA ALA A 168 28.24 11.79 -14.62
C ALA A 168 26.82 12.27 -14.24
N ALA A 169 26.02 12.70 -15.22
CA ALA A 169 24.65 13.13 -14.98
C ALA A 169 23.74 11.93 -14.63
N ALA A 170 23.88 10.80 -15.35
CA ALA A 170 23.16 9.57 -15.04
C ALA A 170 23.47 9.06 -13.62
N LYS A 171 24.76 9.06 -13.22
CA LYS A 171 25.21 8.71 -11.86
C LYS A 171 24.71 9.70 -10.80
N GLY A 172 24.63 10.98 -11.14
CA GLY A 172 24.03 12.03 -10.32
C GLY A 172 22.55 11.76 -10.04
N TYR A 173 21.73 11.60 -11.08
CA TYR A 173 20.30 11.29 -10.93
C TYR A 173 20.04 9.95 -10.23
N ARG A 174 20.88 8.93 -10.46
CA ARG A 174 20.79 7.64 -9.75
C ARG A 174 21.07 7.80 -8.24
N THR A 175 22.09 8.55 -7.87
CA THR A 175 22.40 8.87 -6.46
C THR A 175 21.28 9.71 -5.82
N GLY A 176 20.78 10.71 -6.54
CA GLY A 176 19.64 11.54 -6.11
C GLY A 176 18.39 10.70 -5.86
N GLN A 177 18.05 9.79 -6.77
CA GLN A 177 16.91 8.87 -6.61
C GLN A 177 17.06 7.98 -5.37
N ILE A 178 18.26 7.44 -5.09
CA ILE A 178 18.51 6.65 -3.88
C ILE A 178 18.25 7.47 -2.62
N ALA A 179 18.73 8.72 -2.59
CA ALA A 179 18.50 9.63 -1.47
C ALA A 179 17.01 9.97 -1.29
N SER A 180 16.28 10.30 -2.38
CA SER A 180 14.85 10.58 -2.30
C SER A 180 14.01 9.35 -1.94
N ALA A 181 14.40 8.16 -2.40
CA ALA A 181 13.78 6.90 -1.97
C ALA A 181 13.95 6.69 -0.47
N GLY A 182 15.13 7.00 0.07
CA GLY A 182 15.39 7.01 1.50
C GLY A 182 14.55 8.04 2.26
N LEU A 183 14.33 9.23 1.70
CA LEU A 183 13.42 10.24 2.28
C LEU A 183 11.96 9.77 2.27
N VAL A 184 11.50 9.03 1.25
CA VAL A 184 10.16 8.43 1.25
C VAL A 184 10.04 7.34 2.33
N SER A 185 11.06 6.49 2.51
CA SER A 185 11.09 5.54 3.63
C SER A 185 11.07 6.25 4.98
N LEU A 186 11.90 7.28 5.18
CA LEU A 186 11.90 8.03 6.43
C LEU A 186 10.52 8.65 6.70
N ALA A 187 9.92 9.29 5.69
CA ALA A 187 8.60 9.89 5.75
C ALA A 187 7.48 8.87 6.03
N HIS A 188 7.56 7.68 5.46
CA HIS A 188 6.64 6.57 5.72
C HIS A 188 6.78 6.07 7.17
N GLY A 189 7.99 5.84 7.68
CA GLY A 189 8.20 5.55 9.11
C GLY A 189 7.59 6.62 10.03
N THR A 190 7.81 7.90 9.70
CA THR A 190 7.28 9.06 10.43
C THR A 190 5.77 9.30 10.22
N ASN A 191 5.07 8.58 9.33
CA ASN A 191 3.62 8.75 9.12
C ASN A 191 2.81 7.49 9.44
N ASP A 192 3.33 6.29 9.20
CA ASP A 192 2.60 5.02 9.29
C ASP A 192 2.83 4.26 10.59
N ALA A 193 4.06 4.19 11.10
CA ALA A 193 4.34 3.59 12.41
C ALA A 193 3.55 4.31 13.52
N GLN A 194 3.44 5.65 13.40
CA GLN A 194 2.64 6.49 14.27
C GLN A 194 1.15 6.10 14.30
N LYS A 195 0.58 5.59 13.20
CA LYS A 195 -0.84 5.19 13.18
C LYS A 195 -1.08 4.03 14.14
N THR A 196 -0.19 3.04 14.10
CA THR A 196 -0.17 1.91 15.03
C THR A 196 0.10 2.36 16.46
N MET A 197 1.03 3.29 16.67
CA MET A 197 1.27 3.87 18.00
C MET A 197 0.01 4.53 18.57
N GLY A 198 -0.75 5.28 17.77
CA GLY A 198 -2.02 5.89 18.16
C GLY A 198 -3.07 4.85 18.54
N ILE A 199 -3.24 3.79 17.74
CA ILE A 199 -4.18 2.70 18.05
C ILE A 199 -3.80 1.93 19.32
N ILE A 200 -2.52 1.63 19.53
CA ILE A 200 -2.05 0.99 20.77
C ILE A 200 -2.28 1.93 21.96
N THR A 201 -1.99 3.22 21.82
CA THR A 201 -2.21 4.21 22.89
C THR A 201 -3.70 4.33 23.24
N LEU A 202 -4.59 4.42 22.25
CA LEU A 202 -6.04 4.38 22.42
C LEU A 202 -6.49 3.10 23.14
N ALA A 203 -5.93 1.94 22.79
CA ALA A 203 -6.24 0.68 23.48
C ALA A 203 -5.76 0.65 24.94
N LEU A 204 -4.60 1.24 25.24
CA LEU A 204 -4.10 1.36 26.62
C LEU A 204 -4.99 2.29 27.46
N VAL A 205 -5.49 3.38 26.89
CA VAL A 205 -6.43 4.31 27.55
C VAL A 205 -7.80 3.66 27.75
N ALA A 206 -8.38 3.07 26.70
CA ALA A 206 -9.65 2.32 26.76
C ALA A 206 -9.58 1.11 27.72
N GLY A 207 -8.39 0.52 27.89
CA GLY A 207 -8.11 -0.54 28.86
C GLY A 207 -7.69 -0.04 30.25
N GLY A 208 -7.82 1.27 30.55
CA GLY A 208 -7.48 1.89 31.83
C GLY A 208 -6.00 1.89 32.22
N SER A 209 -5.12 1.32 31.38
CA SER A 209 -3.70 1.11 31.65
C SER A 209 -2.84 2.35 31.38
N LEU A 210 -3.44 3.43 30.87
CA LEU A 210 -2.84 4.72 30.59
C LEU A 210 -3.90 5.81 30.78
N ALA A 211 -3.51 7.00 31.24
CA ALA A 211 -4.45 8.11 31.41
C ALA A 211 -4.87 8.71 30.05
N PRO A 212 -6.10 9.26 29.92
CA PRO A 212 -6.49 10.08 28.76
C PRO A 212 -5.48 11.19 28.47
N ASP A 213 -5.46 11.66 27.22
CA ASP A 213 -4.49 12.65 26.69
C ASP A 213 -2.99 12.26 26.78
N SER A 214 -2.62 11.06 27.26
CA SER A 214 -1.23 10.62 27.31
C SER A 214 -0.61 10.44 25.91
N ASP A 215 0.69 10.72 25.79
CA ASP A 215 1.46 10.42 24.59
C ASP A 215 1.91 8.94 24.54
N PRO A 216 2.22 8.38 23.35
CA PRO A 216 2.62 6.98 23.22
C PRO A 216 3.88 6.62 24.04
N PRO A 217 3.81 5.62 24.94
CA PRO A 217 4.98 5.16 25.69
C PRO A 217 6.12 4.66 24.78
N MET A 218 7.38 4.83 25.20
CA MET A 218 8.56 4.47 24.39
C MET A 218 8.57 3.00 23.90
N TRP A 219 7.98 2.06 24.65
CA TRP A 219 7.85 0.67 24.21
C TRP A 219 6.86 0.50 23.05
N VAL A 220 5.83 1.33 22.96
CA VAL A 220 4.88 1.39 21.84
C VAL A 220 5.60 1.90 20.59
N ILE A 221 6.35 2.99 20.73
CA ILE A 221 7.15 3.57 19.64
C ILE A 221 8.16 2.54 19.10
N LEU A 222 8.90 1.88 19.99
CA LEU A 222 9.89 0.86 19.64
C LEU A 222 9.26 -0.39 19.00
N SER A 223 8.15 -0.89 19.53
CA SER A 223 7.51 -2.10 19.00
C SER A 223 6.84 -1.88 17.65
N ALA A 224 6.15 -0.75 17.44
CA ALA A 224 5.63 -0.35 16.13
C ALA A 224 6.78 -0.14 15.13
N GLY A 225 7.79 0.65 15.49
CA GLY A 225 8.97 0.88 14.65
C GLY A 225 9.68 -0.41 14.22
N ILE A 226 9.75 -1.43 15.09
CA ILE A 226 10.26 -2.77 14.74
C ILE A 226 9.29 -3.52 13.82
N ALA A 227 7.98 -3.53 14.12
CA ALA A 227 6.97 -4.25 13.35
C ALA A 227 6.91 -3.77 11.89
N ILE A 228 6.77 -2.46 11.67
CA ILE A 228 6.76 -1.87 10.32
C ILE A 228 8.08 -2.13 9.59
N ALA A 229 9.22 -2.08 10.27
CA ALA A 229 10.54 -2.34 9.66
C ALA A 229 10.73 -3.81 9.25
N LEU A 230 10.29 -4.77 10.09
CA LEU A 230 10.33 -6.20 9.77
C LEU A 230 9.40 -6.54 8.59
N GLY A 231 8.20 -5.96 8.55
CA GLY A 231 7.33 -6.03 7.38
C GLY A 231 8.02 -5.47 6.13
N THR A 232 8.59 -4.28 6.24
CA THR A 232 9.31 -3.63 5.13
C THR A 232 10.43 -4.48 4.57
N TYR A 233 11.21 -5.15 5.44
CA TYR A 233 12.32 -6.01 5.03
C TYR A 233 11.86 -7.26 4.26
N LEU A 234 10.69 -7.82 4.62
CA LEU A 234 10.07 -8.92 3.88
C LEU A 234 9.60 -8.46 2.49
N GLY A 235 8.98 -7.27 2.42
CA GLY A 235 8.60 -6.57 1.20
C GLY A 235 7.34 -7.09 0.49
N GLY A 236 6.54 -6.18 -0.04
CA GLY A 236 5.29 -6.46 -0.75
C GLY A 236 5.47 -6.81 -2.23
N TRP A 237 6.24 -7.85 -2.56
CA TRP A 237 6.69 -8.12 -3.96
C TRP A 237 5.59 -8.13 -5.02
N ARG A 238 4.37 -8.62 -4.71
CA ARG A 238 3.20 -8.54 -5.60
C ARG A 238 2.85 -7.08 -5.97
N ILE A 239 2.81 -6.17 -4.99
CA ILE A 239 2.50 -4.75 -5.18
C ILE A 239 3.71 -4.00 -5.77
N ILE A 240 4.94 -4.39 -5.40
CA ILE A 240 6.18 -3.83 -5.99
C ILE A 240 6.20 -4.08 -7.51
N ARG A 241 5.79 -5.27 -7.98
CA ARG A 241 5.65 -5.58 -9.41
C ARG A 241 4.64 -4.64 -10.09
N THR A 242 3.43 -4.50 -9.52
CA THR A 242 2.37 -3.60 -10.02
C THR A 242 2.82 -2.15 -10.10
N MET A 243 3.44 -1.63 -9.04
CA MET A 243 3.88 -0.23 -8.97
C MET A 243 5.13 0.06 -9.82
N GLY A 244 6.02 -0.92 -10.03
CA GLY A 244 7.32 -0.72 -10.66
C GLY A 244 7.28 -0.46 -12.17
N LYS A 245 6.46 -1.22 -12.92
CA LYS A 245 6.24 -1.07 -14.37
C LYS A 245 4.79 -0.70 -14.73
N GLY A 246 3.82 -0.94 -13.84
CA GLY A 246 2.39 -0.92 -14.19
C GLY A 246 1.76 0.46 -14.32
N LEU A 247 2.35 1.53 -13.79
CA LEU A 247 1.72 2.86 -13.75
C LEU A 247 2.33 3.87 -14.75
N THR A 248 3.65 3.99 -14.81
CA THR A 248 4.37 4.82 -15.79
C THR A 248 5.85 4.46 -15.84
N ASP A 249 6.45 4.48 -17.03
CA ASP A 249 7.85 4.12 -17.25
C ASP A 249 8.76 5.32 -16.94
N LEU A 250 9.26 5.37 -15.69
CA LEU A 250 10.08 6.47 -15.18
C LEU A 250 11.59 6.26 -15.40
N GLN A 251 12.31 7.34 -15.70
CA GLN A 251 13.77 7.42 -15.59
C GLN A 251 14.18 7.85 -14.16
N PRO A 252 15.44 7.57 -13.70
CA PRO A 252 15.90 7.96 -12.37
C PRO A 252 15.66 9.44 -12.00
N GLN A 253 15.79 10.33 -12.98
CA GLN A 253 15.51 11.76 -12.85
C GLN A 253 14.03 12.06 -12.52
N GLN A 254 13.09 11.31 -13.08
CA GLN A 254 11.66 11.41 -12.74
C GLN A 254 11.36 10.73 -11.41
N GLY A 255 12.01 9.60 -11.12
CA GLY A 255 11.93 8.92 -9.83
C GLY A 255 12.34 9.85 -8.68
N PHE A 256 13.46 10.57 -8.84
CA PHE A 256 13.91 11.60 -7.91
C PHE A 256 12.86 12.70 -7.69
N ALA A 257 12.26 13.24 -8.75
CA ALA A 257 11.22 14.26 -8.65
C ALA A 257 9.95 13.75 -7.95
N ALA A 258 9.50 12.53 -8.29
CA ALA A 258 8.35 11.88 -7.66
C ALA A 258 8.57 11.64 -6.17
N GLN A 259 9.67 10.95 -5.82
CA GLN A 259 9.98 10.59 -4.45
C GLN A 259 10.23 11.81 -3.57
N THR A 260 10.94 12.83 -4.07
CA THR A 260 11.14 14.09 -3.32
C THR A 260 9.79 14.77 -3.03
N SER A 261 8.92 14.91 -4.04
CA SER A 261 7.62 15.56 -3.88
C SER A 261 6.69 14.77 -2.94
N ALA A 262 6.69 13.44 -3.03
CA ALA A 262 5.93 12.59 -2.12
C ALA A 262 6.44 12.68 -0.69
N ALA A 263 7.77 12.59 -0.47
CA ALA A 263 8.37 12.72 0.85
C ALA A 263 8.07 14.09 1.49
N THR A 264 8.17 15.18 0.72
CA THR A 264 7.80 16.52 1.21
C THR A 264 6.34 16.60 1.63
N VAL A 265 5.40 16.07 0.83
CA VAL A 265 3.97 16.07 1.18
C VAL A 265 3.68 15.20 2.41
N ILE A 266 4.27 14.01 2.51
CA ILE A 266 4.08 13.10 3.65
C ILE A 266 4.66 13.72 4.94
N LEU A 267 5.89 14.27 4.91
CA LEU A 267 6.51 14.89 6.08
C LEU A 267 5.76 16.15 6.53
N ALA A 268 5.39 17.04 5.60
CA ALA A 268 4.60 18.23 5.92
C ALA A 268 3.23 17.85 6.52
N SER A 269 2.62 16.77 6.05
CA SER A 269 1.38 16.20 6.62
C SER A 269 1.59 15.64 8.03
N SER A 270 2.65 14.86 8.27
CA SER A 270 3.00 14.35 9.61
C SER A 270 3.19 15.49 10.61
N HIS A 271 3.88 16.57 10.22
CA HIS A 271 4.08 17.76 11.07
C HIS A 271 2.80 18.54 11.38
N LEU A 272 1.69 18.29 10.67
CA LEU A 272 0.36 18.87 10.93
C LEU A 272 -0.59 17.86 11.63
N GLY A 273 -0.07 16.69 12.03
CA GLY A 273 -0.85 15.57 12.58
C GLY A 273 -1.77 14.87 11.57
N PHE A 274 -1.76 15.28 10.29
CA PHE A 274 -2.68 14.77 9.28
C PHE A 274 -2.30 13.32 8.89
N SER A 275 -3.20 12.38 9.19
CA SER A 275 -3.04 10.95 8.91
C SER A 275 -3.29 10.66 7.44
N LEU A 276 -2.22 10.72 6.66
CA LEU A 276 -2.24 10.77 5.20
C LEU A 276 -1.92 9.40 4.59
N SER A 277 -2.49 9.14 3.40
CA SER A 277 -2.19 7.94 2.62
C SER A 277 -0.90 8.10 1.82
N THR A 278 0.16 7.45 2.29
CA THR A 278 1.46 7.43 1.60
C THR A 278 1.33 6.78 0.21
N THR A 279 0.52 5.72 0.06
CA THR A 279 0.12 5.16 -1.25
C THR A 279 -0.45 6.22 -2.18
N HIS A 280 -1.39 7.07 -1.74
CA HIS A 280 -1.98 8.09 -2.62
C HIS A 280 -0.93 9.15 -2.98
N SER A 281 -0.17 9.68 -2.01
CA SER A 281 0.88 10.68 -2.25
C SER A 281 1.94 10.20 -3.24
N VAL A 282 2.48 8.99 -3.04
CA VAL A 282 3.49 8.42 -3.94
C VAL A 282 2.90 8.14 -5.31
N SER A 283 1.73 7.50 -5.40
CA SER A 283 1.09 7.19 -6.69
C SER A 283 0.76 8.45 -7.48
N GLY A 284 0.26 9.49 -6.81
CA GLY A 284 0.04 10.83 -7.39
C GLY A 284 1.34 11.44 -7.90
N ALA A 285 2.40 11.44 -7.09
CA ALA A 285 3.72 11.93 -7.49
C ALA A 285 4.34 11.15 -8.67
N VAL A 286 4.18 9.83 -8.71
CA VAL A 286 4.64 8.96 -9.80
C VAL A 286 3.91 9.29 -11.11
N MET A 287 2.57 9.37 -11.08
CA MET A 287 1.78 9.82 -12.26
C MET A 287 2.17 11.23 -12.70
N GLY A 288 2.33 12.16 -11.75
CA GLY A 288 2.74 13.54 -12.00
C GLY A 288 4.12 13.65 -12.66
N ALA A 289 5.13 12.94 -12.14
CA ALA A 289 6.47 12.89 -12.74
C ALA A 289 6.47 12.23 -14.12
N GLY A 290 5.59 11.23 -14.35
CA GLY A 290 5.32 10.66 -15.67
C GLY A 290 4.87 11.74 -16.67
N LEU A 291 3.81 12.48 -16.34
CA LEU A 291 3.27 13.62 -17.12
C LEU A 291 4.20 14.85 -17.18
N GLY A 292 5.30 14.85 -16.41
CA GLY A 292 6.33 15.89 -16.42
C GLY A 292 7.24 15.85 -17.65
N ARG A 293 7.39 14.68 -18.31
CA ARG A 293 8.27 14.49 -19.48
C ARG A 293 7.51 14.74 -20.79
N LYS A 294 8.18 15.33 -21.80
CA LYS A 294 7.66 15.31 -23.19
C LYS A 294 7.51 13.87 -23.67
N GLY A 295 6.31 13.48 -24.09
CA GLY A 295 6.02 12.08 -24.44
C GLY A 295 6.09 11.12 -23.24
N GLY A 296 5.78 11.60 -22.04
CA GLY A 296 5.53 10.74 -20.87
C GLY A 296 4.15 10.08 -20.98
N VAL A 297 4.06 8.83 -20.55
CA VAL A 297 2.84 8.00 -20.64
C VAL A 297 2.45 7.54 -19.24
N VAL A 298 1.16 7.63 -18.91
CA VAL A 298 0.55 7.03 -17.72
C VAL A 298 -0.41 5.95 -18.18
N ARG A 299 -0.32 4.76 -17.57
CA ARG A 299 -1.17 3.61 -17.89
C ARG A 299 -2.50 3.75 -17.16
N TRP A 300 -3.44 4.46 -17.78
CA TRP A 300 -4.72 4.85 -17.17
C TRP A 300 -5.60 3.67 -16.73
N SER A 301 -5.48 2.49 -17.34
CA SER A 301 -6.13 1.26 -16.88
C SER A 301 -5.72 0.91 -15.44
N THR A 302 -4.41 0.92 -15.15
CA THR A 302 -3.85 0.72 -13.81
C THR A 302 -4.29 1.83 -12.87
N ALA A 303 -4.18 3.10 -13.28
CA ALA A 303 -4.58 4.25 -12.45
C ALA A 303 -6.07 4.17 -12.04
N THR A 304 -6.97 3.83 -12.97
CA THR A 304 -8.40 3.65 -12.67
C THR A 304 -8.65 2.47 -11.72
N ARG A 305 -7.99 1.32 -11.90
CA ARG A 305 -8.06 0.21 -10.94
C ARG A 305 -7.61 0.64 -9.53
N MET A 306 -6.57 1.48 -9.45
CA MET A 306 -6.08 2.03 -8.18
C MET A 306 -7.09 2.99 -7.55
N PHE A 307 -7.64 3.96 -8.29
CA PHE A 307 -8.66 4.88 -7.78
C PHE A 307 -9.92 4.13 -7.27
N VAL A 308 -10.36 3.08 -7.97
CA VAL A 308 -11.46 2.21 -7.52
C VAL A 308 -11.10 1.48 -6.23
N ALA A 309 -9.89 0.91 -6.14
CA ALA A 309 -9.42 0.24 -4.91
C ALA A 309 -9.33 1.21 -3.73
N TRP A 310 -8.88 2.46 -3.95
CA TRP A 310 -8.81 3.49 -2.91
C TRP A 310 -10.19 3.90 -2.40
N GLY A 311 -11.15 4.14 -3.30
CA GLY A 311 -12.54 4.45 -2.94
C GLY A 311 -13.25 3.31 -2.22
N LEU A 312 -12.94 2.06 -2.58
CA LEU A 312 -13.50 0.86 -1.95
C LEU A 312 -12.86 0.51 -0.59
N THR A 313 -11.61 0.94 -0.35
CA THR A 313 -10.82 0.53 0.83
C THR A 313 -11.50 0.88 2.15
N LEU A 314 -11.94 2.13 2.32
CA LEU A 314 -12.59 2.58 3.55
C LEU A 314 -13.91 1.84 3.83
N PRO A 315 -14.91 1.81 2.93
CA PRO A 315 -16.17 1.12 3.19
C PRO A 315 -16.03 -0.41 3.30
N ALA A 316 -15.09 -1.04 2.59
CA ALA A 316 -14.87 -2.48 2.71
C ALA A 316 -14.26 -2.87 4.07
N ALA A 317 -13.23 -2.16 4.53
CA ALA A 317 -12.66 -2.37 5.86
C ALA A 317 -13.68 -2.06 6.97
N ALA A 318 -14.49 -1.00 6.80
CA ALA A 318 -15.57 -0.66 7.71
C ALA A 318 -16.63 -1.76 7.83
N LEU A 319 -17.06 -2.35 6.71
CA LEU A 319 -18.03 -3.44 6.71
C LEU A 319 -17.49 -4.69 7.45
N VAL A 320 -16.23 -5.08 7.21
CA VAL A 320 -15.63 -6.23 7.89
C VAL A 320 -15.46 -5.95 9.39
N ALA A 321 -15.06 -4.75 9.78
CA ALA A 321 -14.93 -4.37 11.19
C ALA A 321 -16.28 -4.26 11.91
N ALA A 322 -17.33 -3.75 11.26
CA ALA A 322 -18.68 -3.71 11.82
C ALA A 322 -19.24 -5.12 12.07
N ILE A 323 -19.00 -6.06 11.15
CA ILE A 323 -19.35 -7.48 11.33
C ILE A 323 -18.52 -8.11 12.45
N ALA A 324 -17.21 -7.80 12.53
CA ALA A 324 -16.35 -8.31 13.60
C ALA A 324 -16.80 -7.81 14.98
N GLU A 325 -17.13 -6.52 15.15
CA GLU A 325 -17.62 -5.97 16.42
C GLU A 325 -19.00 -6.55 16.80
N TRP A 326 -19.90 -6.76 15.83
CA TRP A 326 -21.17 -7.44 16.09
C TRP A 326 -20.98 -8.87 16.63
N VAL A 327 -19.93 -9.58 16.18
CA VAL A 327 -19.57 -10.90 16.73
C VAL A 327 -18.86 -10.78 18.08
N CYS A 328 -17.97 -9.80 18.29
CA CYS A 328 -17.39 -9.51 19.61
C CYS A 328 -18.46 -9.19 20.68
N GLY A 329 -19.55 -8.52 20.28
CA GLY A 329 -20.70 -8.22 21.12
C GLY A 329 -21.45 -9.45 21.66
N LEU A 330 -21.12 -10.67 21.18
CA LEU A 330 -21.62 -11.93 21.71
C LEU A 330 -20.85 -12.40 22.97
N GLY A 331 -19.83 -11.66 23.40
CA GLY A 331 -18.98 -11.95 24.56
C GLY A 331 -17.68 -12.68 24.18
N ASP A 332 -16.93 -13.13 25.18
CA ASP A 332 -15.57 -13.70 25.06
C ASP A 332 -15.43 -14.76 23.94
N TRP A 333 -16.44 -15.62 23.76
CA TRP A 333 -16.44 -16.66 22.72
C TRP A 333 -16.54 -16.06 21.31
N GLY A 334 -17.25 -14.94 21.15
CA GLY A 334 -17.37 -14.20 19.90
C GLY A 334 -16.07 -13.49 19.56
N THR A 335 -15.44 -12.83 20.53
CA THR A 335 -14.09 -12.25 20.39
C THR A 335 -13.05 -13.33 20.04
N ALA A 336 -13.14 -14.52 20.66
CA ALA A 336 -12.30 -15.66 20.31
C ALA A 336 -12.58 -16.21 18.89
N LEU A 337 -13.85 -16.25 18.45
CA LEU A 337 -14.22 -16.63 17.09
C LEU A 337 -13.65 -15.65 16.06
N VAL A 338 -13.70 -14.33 16.33
CA VAL A 338 -13.09 -13.29 15.48
C VAL A 338 -11.57 -13.45 15.40
N ALA A 339 -10.90 -13.78 16.52
CA ALA A 339 -9.46 -14.07 16.52
C ALA A 339 -9.10 -15.31 15.70
N VAL A 340 -9.85 -16.41 15.85
CA VAL A 340 -9.69 -17.62 15.04
C VAL A 340 -9.95 -17.33 13.56
N PHE A 341 -10.97 -16.54 13.24
CA PHE A 341 -11.30 -16.13 11.87
C PHE A 341 -10.20 -15.26 11.23
N LEU A 342 -9.63 -14.31 11.97
CA LEU A 342 -8.49 -13.49 11.52
C LEU A 342 -7.28 -14.38 11.18
N VAL A 343 -6.90 -15.28 12.09
CA VAL A 343 -5.75 -16.19 11.89
C VAL A 343 -6.00 -17.15 10.73
N ALA A 344 -7.17 -17.79 10.66
CA ALA A 344 -7.53 -18.73 9.61
C ALA A 344 -7.58 -18.06 8.22
N SER A 345 -8.17 -16.87 8.13
CA SER A 345 -8.22 -16.08 6.88
C SER A 345 -6.84 -15.61 6.45
N SER A 346 -6.01 -15.14 7.38
CA SER A 346 -4.62 -14.76 7.10
C SER A 346 -3.79 -15.95 6.59
N ALA A 347 -3.94 -17.12 7.21
CA ALA A 347 -3.29 -18.35 6.77
C ALA A 347 -3.82 -18.85 5.39
N ALA A 348 -5.11 -18.68 5.11
CA ALA A 348 -5.70 -19.00 3.82
C ALA A 348 -5.19 -18.07 2.70
N ILE A 349 -5.16 -16.75 2.93
CA ILE A 349 -4.59 -15.76 2.00
C ILE A 349 -3.11 -16.06 1.75
N TRP A 350 -2.33 -16.32 2.80
CA TRP A 350 -0.92 -16.72 2.68
C TRP A 350 -0.77 -17.99 1.84
N LYS A 351 -1.57 -19.04 2.09
CA LYS A 351 -1.56 -20.29 1.31
C LYS A 351 -1.95 -20.07 -0.16
N LEU A 352 -2.89 -19.17 -0.44
CA LEU A 352 -3.25 -18.77 -1.82
C LEU A 352 -2.09 -18.03 -2.50
N SER A 353 -1.40 -17.12 -1.80
CA SER A 353 -0.25 -16.38 -2.35
C SER A 353 0.91 -17.28 -2.80
N ARG A 354 1.02 -18.50 -2.24
CA ARG A 354 2.03 -19.49 -2.62
C ARG A 354 1.75 -20.19 -3.95
N ARG A 355 0.58 -20.01 -4.56
CA ARG A 355 0.26 -20.56 -5.90
C ARG A 355 1.07 -19.89 -7.00
N GLU A 356 1.34 -18.60 -6.87
CA GLU A 356 2.22 -17.85 -7.78
C GLU A 356 3.23 -17.09 -6.92
N VAL A 357 4.45 -17.62 -6.81
CA VAL A 357 5.47 -17.00 -5.96
C VAL A 357 6.05 -15.79 -6.68
N VAL A 358 5.71 -14.59 -6.17
CA VAL A 358 6.35 -13.33 -6.56
C VAL A 358 7.33 -12.93 -5.47
N ASP A 359 8.61 -12.78 -5.82
CA ASP A 359 9.67 -12.41 -4.89
C ASP A 359 10.78 -11.59 -5.56
N HIS A 360 11.80 -11.22 -4.78
CA HIS A 360 12.95 -10.43 -5.20
C HIS A 360 13.70 -10.90 -6.46
N THR A 361 13.56 -12.16 -6.87
CA THR A 361 14.16 -12.72 -8.09
C THR A 361 13.37 -12.35 -9.34
N ASN A 362 12.03 -12.40 -9.27
CA ASN A 362 11.13 -12.27 -10.43
C ASN A 362 10.23 -11.03 -10.41
N VAL A 363 10.47 -10.08 -9.50
CA VAL A 363 9.66 -8.86 -9.37
C VAL A 363 9.77 -7.91 -10.58
N ILE A 364 10.84 -8.02 -11.37
CA ILE A 364 11.12 -7.14 -12.54
C ILE A 364 10.58 -7.75 -13.86
N ASP A 365 10.41 -9.07 -13.89
CA ASP A 365 10.17 -9.90 -15.09
C ASP A 365 8.74 -9.82 -15.65
N ALA A 366 8.02 -8.74 -15.33
CA ALA A 366 6.63 -8.48 -15.70
C ALA A 366 6.46 -8.07 -17.18
N ASP A 367 7.09 -8.82 -18.09
CA ASP A 367 6.95 -8.69 -19.54
C ASP A 367 6.06 -9.82 -20.13
N GLU A 368 5.62 -10.79 -19.32
CA GLU A 368 4.42 -11.57 -19.63
C GLU A 368 3.17 -10.67 -19.47
N PRO A 369 2.23 -10.70 -20.43
CA PRO A 369 1.02 -9.88 -20.36
C PRO A 369 0.11 -10.32 -19.21
N GLU A 370 -0.55 -9.36 -18.54
CA GLU A 370 -1.53 -9.67 -17.49
C GLU A 370 -2.55 -10.70 -17.98
N GLN A 371 -2.59 -11.88 -17.33
CA GLN A 371 -3.79 -12.70 -17.38
C GLN A 371 -4.92 -11.87 -16.77
N SER A 372 -5.84 -11.41 -17.61
CA SER A 372 -6.92 -10.51 -17.23
C SER A 372 -7.71 -11.12 -16.08
N GLY A 373 -7.59 -10.53 -14.88
CA GLY A 373 -8.28 -11.02 -13.69
C GLY A 373 -9.79 -11.04 -13.88
N VAL A 374 -10.50 -11.87 -13.11
CA VAL A 374 -11.93 -12.20 -13.31
C VAL A 374 -12.82 -10.97 -13.52
N VAL A 375 -12.56 -9.86 -12.81
CA VAL A 375 -13.30 -8.59 -12.98
C VAL A 375 -13.07 -7.94 -14.35
N THR A 376 -11.84 -7.99 -14.89
CA THR A 376 -11.52 -7.49 -16.24
C THR A 376 -12.17 -8.36 -17.31
N GLN A 377 -12.19 -9.69 -17.15
CA GLN A 377 -12.92 -10.59 -18.06
C GLN A 377 -14.44 -10.35 -18.00
N ALA A 378 -15.00 -10.18 -16.80
CA ALA A 378 -16.42 -9.86 -16.63
C ALA A 378 -16.78 -8.54 -17.32
N MET A 379 -16.00 -7.47 -17.12
CA MET A 379 -16.23 -6.18 -17.80
C MET A 379 -16.08 -6.28 -19.32
N ALA A 380 -15.12 -7.03 -19.83
CA ALA A 380 -14.98 -7.29 -21.27
C ALA A 380 -16.20 -8.03 -21.83
N ALA A 381 -16.74 -9.02 -21.11
CA ALA A 381 -17.90 -9.80 -21.54
C ALA A 381 -19.22 -9.00 -21.60
N VAL A 382 -19.35 -7.88 -20.88
CA VAL A 382 -20.50 -6.95 -21.00
C VAL A 382 -20.22 -5.74 -21.90
N THR A 383 -19.01 -5.61 -22.45
CA THR A 383 -18.69 -4.54 -23.40
C THR A 383 -19.08 -5.02 -24.81
N PRO A 384 -20.07 -4.40 -25.48
CA PRO A 384 -20.43 -4.81 -26.84
C PRO A 384 -19.24 -4.55 -27.79
N PRO A 385 -18.97 -5.46 -28.76
CA PRO A 385 -17.85 -5.29 -29.68
C PRO A 385 -18.01 -4.00 -30.51
N PRO A 386 -16.90 -3.32 -30.85
CA PRO A 386 -16.96 -2.10 -31.65
C PRO A 386 -17.60 -2.39 -33.01
N ALA A 387 -18.64 -1.64 -33.36
CA ALA A 387 -19.38 -1.84 -34.60
C ALA A 387 -18.53 -1.45 -35.82
N GLY A 388 -18.03 -2.45 -36.56
CA GLY A 388 -17.42 -2.23 -37.87
C GLY A 388 -16.09 -2.92 -38.13
N VAL A 389 -16.06 -4.26 -38.09
CA VAL A 389 -15.19 -5.04 -38.99
C VAL A 389 -16.05 -6.17 -39.58
N THR A 390 -16.21 -6.21 -40.90
CA THR A 390 -16.83 -7.33 -41.60
C THR A 390 -15.83 -8.47 -41.71
N GLU A 391 -16.18 -9.65 -41.21
CA GLU A 391 -15.40 -10.87 -41.45
C GLU A 391 -15.52 -11.28 -42.93
N GLU A 392 -14.39 -11.37 -43.62
CA GLU A 392 -14.32 -12.02 -44.93
C GLU A 392 -14.23 -13.55 -44.71
N PRO A 393 -15.09 -14.37 -45.34
CA PRO A 393 -15.15 -15.80 -45.06
C PRO A 393 -13.89 -16.51 -45.59
N ALA A 394 -13.13 -17.13 -44.68
CA ALA A 394 -11.91 -17.84 -45.02
C ALA A 394 -12.16 -19.00 -46.01
N ALA A 395 -11.58 -18.91 -47.19
CA ALA A 395 -11.68 -19.94 -48.21
C ALA A 395 -10.97 -21.23 -47.77
N ALA A 396 -11.72 -22.32 -47.64
CA ALA A 396 -11.18 -23.63 -47.27
C ALA A 396 -10.35 -24.23 -48.42
N VAL A 397 -9.09 -24.59 -48.14
CA VAL A 397 -8.26 -25.44 -49.00
C VAL A 397 -8.03 -26.76 -48.26
N ALA A 398 -8.48 -27.87 -48.87
CA ALA A 398 -8.45 -29.18 -48.25
C ALA A 398 -7.04 -29.82 -48.27
N ALA A 399 -6.80 -30.75 -47.35
CA ALA A 399 -5.60 -31.56 -47.34
C ALA A 399 -5.60 -32.63 -48.45
N SER A 400 -4.41 -32.97 -48.95
CA SER A 400 -4.14 -34.19 -49.73
C SER A 400 -2.88 -34.88 -49.19
N ALA A 401 -2.70 -36.17 -49.48
CA ALA A 401 -1.66 -37.02 -48.91
C ALA A 401 -1.01 -37.93 -49.99
N SER A 402 0.07 -38.64 -49.62
CA SER A 402 1.08 -39.28 -50.52
C SER A 402 1.92 -38.26 -51.31
N GLU A 403 3.22 -38.43 -51.60
CA GLU A 403 4.23 -39.47 -51.26
C GLU A 403 5.66 -38.89 -51.55
N SER A 404 6.85 -39.52 -51.43
CA SER A 404 7.29 -40.89 -51.10
C SER A 404 8.69 -40.91 -50.43
N LYS A 405 9.46 -42.00 -50.57
CA LYS A 405 10.78 -42.24 -49.95
C LYS A 405 11.98 -41.87 -50.86
N ALA A 406 13.05 -41.37 -50.21
CA ALA A 406 14.51 -41.69 -50.29
C ALA A 406 15.16 -42.25 -51.59
N PRO A 407 16.50 -42.15 -51.81
CA PRO A 407 17.57 -41.81 -50.84
C PRO A 407 18.66 -40.83 -51.34
N SER A 408 19.68 -40.58 -50.51
CA SER A 408 21.04 -40.19 -50.92
C SER A 408 22.06 -40.88 -50.00
N ALA A 409 23.26 -41.20 -50.48
CA ALA A 409 24.19 -42.14 -49.84
C ALA A 409 25.53 -41.50 -49.39
N THR A 410 26.25 -42.19 -48.48
CA THR A 410 27.44 -41.67 -47.79
C THR A 410 28.63 -42.64 -47.86
N THR A 411 29.59 -42.37 -48.75
CA THR A 411 30.97 -42.92 -48.86
C THR A 411 31.67 -42.16 -49.99
N THR A 412 32.98 -41.91 -50.07
CA THR A 412 34.21 -42.23 -49.28
C THR A 412 35.03 -40.93 -49.17
N VAL A 413 36.11 -40.79 -48.36
CA VAL A 413 37.17 -41.71 -47.93
C VAL A 413 37.41 -41.59 -46.43
#